data_AF-A0A6P3A4Z4-F1
#
_entry.id   AF-A0A6P3A4Z4-F1
#
_cell.length_a   1.000
_cell.length_b   1.000
_cell.length_c   1.000
_cell.angle_alpha   90.00
_cell.angle_beta   90.00
_cell.angle_gamma   90.00
#
_symmetry.space_group_name_H-M   'P 1'
#
loop_
_entity.id
_entity.type
_entity.pdbx_description
1 polymer ?
#
loop_
_entity_poly.entity_id
_entity_poly.type
_entity_poly.pdbx_seq_one_letter_code
_entity_poly.pdbx_strand_id
1 'polypeptide(L)'
;MNTTTRTSTAERIGRAFGRGWRAYARGERRVSNWLVAKGVPSVGVTVLLWAVKLAVLGALLYAAFWFALVLLGVVVAGWAAAANTSEEDEWPFTDLTELRKTPGYDPNLYNDTSHELYTDD
;
A
#
# COMPACT_ATOMS: atom_id res chain seq x y z
N MET A 1 12.66 -2.09 -39.34
CA MET A 1 11.84 -2.15 -38.12
C MET A 1 12.76 -2.50 -36.94
N ASN A 2 12.85 -1.59 -35.98
CA ASN A 2 13.83 -1.54 -34.91
C ASN A 2 13.09 -1.72 -33.57
N THR A 3 13.11 -2.92 -33.02
CA THR A 3 12.55 -3.24 -31.70
C THR A 3 13.53 -2.85 -30.60
N THR A 4 13.36 -1.66 -30.03
CA THR A 4 14.11 -1.24 -28.85
C THR A 4 13.52 -1.95 -27.63
N THR A 5 14.14 -3.07 -27.25
CA THR A 5 13.78 -3.84 -26.06
C THR A 5 14.10 -3.00 -24.82
N ARG A 6 13.08 -2.37 -24.23
CA ARG A 6 13.19 -1.67 -22.93
C ARG A 6 13.67 -2.68 -21.87
N THR A 7 14.93 -2.56 -21.48
CA THR A 7 15.57 -3.39 -20.46
C THR A 7 15.00 -3.03 -19.09
N SER A 8 14.04 -3.84 -18.66
CA SER A 8 13.33 -3.74 -17.39
C SER A 8 14.28 -3.81 -16.19
N THR A 9 14.22 -2.78 -15.34
CA THR A 9 14.92 -2.65 -14.06
C THR A 9 14.68 -3.85 -13.12
N ALA A 10 13.57 -4.58 -13.30
CA ALA A 10 13.19 -5.74 -12.49
C ALA A 10 14.20 -6.89 -12.59
N GLU A 11 14.85 -7.10 -13.74
CA GLU A 11 15.85 -8.17 -13.86
C GLU A 11 17.17 -7.85 -13.12
N ARG A 12 17.54 -6.57 -12.99
CA ARG A 12 18.79 -6.19 -12.31
C ARG A 12 18.72 -6.46 -10.82
N ILE A 13 17.56 -6.26 -10.20
CA ILE A 13 17.36 -6.47 -8.76
C ILE A 13 17.46 -7.97 -8.45
N GLY A 14 16.83 -8.83 -9.25
CA GLY A 14 16.93 -10.29 -9.09
C GLY A 14 18.36 -10.81 -9.23
N ARG A 15 19.13 -10.28 -10.19
CA ARG A 15 20.56 -10.66 -10.36
C ARG A 15 21.46 -10.10 -9.25
N ALA A 16 21.16 -8.93 -8.70
CA ALA A 16 21.92 -8.34 -7.59
C ALA A 16 21.71 -9.14 -6.30
N PHE A 17 20.47 -9.52 -5.99
CA PHE A 17 20.15 -10.42 -4.88
C PHE A 17 20.85 -11.79 -5.04
N GLY A 18 20.83 -12.35 -6.25
CA GLY A 18 21.54 -13.59 -6.56
C GLY A 18 23.07 -13.51 -6.46
N ARG A 19 23.66 -12.32 -6.64
CA ARG A 19 25.10 -12.07 -6.38
C ARG A 19 25.41 -11.87 -4.91
N GLY A 20 24.55 -11.14 -4.18
CA GLY A 20 24.66 -10.98 -2.73
C GLY A 20 24.61 -12.32 -2.00
N TRP A 21 23.69 -13.20 -2.42
CA TRP A 21 23.59 -14.57 -1.91
C TRP A 21 24.84 -15.42 -2.18
N ARG A 22 25.44 -15.28 -3.38
CA ARG A 22 26.70 -15.97 -3.71
C ARG A 22 27.91 -15.43 -2.95
N ALA A 23 27.93 -14.14 -2.62
CA ALA A 23 28.98 -13.57 -1.77
C ALA A 23 28.83 -14.03 -0.32
N TYR A 24 27.58 -14.09 0.18
CA TYR A 24 27.23 -14.65 1.48
C TYR A 24 27.64 -16.13 1.61
N ALA A 25 27.25 -16.98 0.65
CA ALA A 25 27.61 -18.40 0.61
C ALA A 25 29.13 -18.65 0.45
N ARG A 26 29.87 -17.71 -0.16
CA ARG A 26 31.35 -17.78 -0.22
C ARG A 26 32.00 -17.34 1.08
N GLY A 27 31.43 -16.34 1.76
CA GLY A 27 31.83 -15.94 3.11
C GLY A 27 31.70 -17.11 4.07
N GLU A 28 30.62 -17.88 3.95
CA GLU A 28 30.37 -19.10 4.72
C GLU A 28 31.48 -20.14 4.56
N ARG A 29 31.99 -20.37 3.33
CA ARG A 29 33.12 -21.28 3.08
C ARG A 29 34.45 -20.80 3.68
N ARG A 30 34.65 -19.50 3.72
CA ARG A 30 35.89 -18.92 4.28
C ARG A 30 35.86 -18.93 5.81
N VAL A 31 34.69 -18.66 6.38
CA VAL A 31 34.43 -18.76 7.82
C VAL A 31 34.44 -20.22 8.26
N SER A 32 33.91 -21.16 7.47
CA SER A 32 33.97 -22.59 7.77
C SER A 32 35.40 -23.13 7.72
N ASN A 33 36.20 -22.76 6.70
CA ASN A 33 37.60 -23.15 6.64
C ASN A 33 38.41 -22.53 7.79
N TRP A 34 38.05 -21.31 8.22
CA TRP A 34 38.63 -20.69 9.40
C TRP A 34 38.18 -21.37 10.70
N LEU A 35 36.94 -21.82 10.82
CA LEU A 35 36.42 -22.59 11.97
C LEU A 35 37.06 -23.99 12.06
N VAL A 36 37.23 -24.67 10.92
CA VAL A 36 37.87 -25.99 10.83
C VAL A 36 39.36 -25.88 11.16
N ALA A 37 40.04 -24.84 10.66
CA ALA A 37 41.43 -24.57 11.01
C ALA A 37 41.62 -24.19 12.50
N LYS A 38 40.55 -23.86 13.22
CA LYS A 38 40.57 -23.46 14.64
C LYS A 38 39.96 -24.49 15.59
N GLY A 39 39.51 -25.66 15.09
CA GLY A 39 39.04 -26.77 15.90
C GLY A 39 37.73 -26.52 16.64
N VAL A 40 36.79 -25.77 16.05
CA VAL A 40 35.58 -25.35 16.75
C VAL A 40 34.58 -26.52 16.93
N PRO A 41 34.04 -26.75 18.14
CA PRO A 41 33.08 -27.82 18.41
C PRO A 41 31.80 -27.63 17.58
N SER A 42 31.09 -28.73 17.29
CA SER A 42 29.78 -28.77 16.60
C SER A 42 28.79 -27.66 17.03
N VAL A 43 28.88 -27.23 18.30
CA VAL A 43 28.13 -26.12 18.89
C VAL A 43 28.24 -24.81 18.10
N GLY A 44 29.43 -24.46 17.61
CA GLY A 44 29.65 -23.21 16.87
C GLY A 44 28.93 -23.18 15.52
N VAL A 45 28.82 -24.34 14.87
CA VAL A 45 28.08 -24.49 13.60
C VAL A 45 26.57 -24.31 13.84
N THR A 46 26.03 -24.90 14.91
CA THR A 46 24.62 -24.71 15.29
C THR A 46 24.28 -23.26 15.63
N VAL A 47 25.13 -22.57 16.40
CA VAL A 47 24.91 -21.15 16.74
C VAL A 47 24.91 -20.29 15.47
N LEU A 48 25.82 -20.55 14.53
CA LEU A 48 25.86 -19.83 13.27
C LEU A 48 24.58 -20.05 12.46
N LEU A 49 24.13 -21.30 12.32
CA LEU A 49 22.86 -21.62 11.62
C LEU A 49 21.65 -20.94 12.28
N TRP A 50 21.58 -20.92 13.60
CA TRP A 50 20.54 -20.21 14.32
C TRP A 50 20.61 -18.70 14.10
N ALA A 51 21.81 -18.11 14.09
CA ALA A 51 22.00 -16.69 13.78
C ALA A 51 21.53 -16.36 12.36
N VAL A 52 21.85 -17.19 11.36
CA VAL A 52 21.33 -17.03 9.99
C VAL A 52 19.81 -17.10 9.98
N LYS A 53 19.24 -18.11 10.63
CA LYS A 53 17.79 -18.31 10.68
C LYS A 53 17.08 -17.12 11.34
N LEU A 54 17.60 -16.61 12.45
CA LEU A 54 17.07 -15.42 13.12
C LEU A 54 17.24 -14.16 12.28
N ALA A 55 18.35 -13.99 11.58
CA ALA A 55 18.56 -12.86 10.68
C ALA A 55 17.55 -12.88 9.51
N VAL A 56 17.33 -14.05 8.89
CA VAL A 56 16.30 -14.23 7.86
C VAL A 56 14.92 -13.94 8.42
N LEU A 57 14.60 -14.48 9.60
CA LEU A 57 13.30 -14.26 10.25
C LEU A 57 13.09 -12.77 10.57
N GLY A 58 14.09 -12.10 11.12
CA GLY A 58 14.05 -10.67 11.43
C GLY A 58 13.89 -9.81 10.17
N ALA A 59 14.61 -10.13 9.10
CA ALA A 59 14.45 -9.44 7.82
C ALA A 59 13.05 -9.64 7.23
N LEU A 60 12.49 -10.85 7.32
CA LEU A 60 11.14 -11.15 6.87
C LEU A 60 10.08 -10.37 7.66
N LEU A 61 10.22 -10.36 8.99
CA LEU A 61 9.34 -9.59 9.89
C LEU A 61 9.44 -8.09 9.65
N TYR A 62 10.65 -7.57 9.44
CA TYR A 62 10.87 -6.17 9.11
C TYR A 62 10.20 -5.78 7.79
N ALA A 63 10.37 -6.59 6.74
CA ALA A 63 9.70 -6.35 5.47
C ALA A 63 8.18 -6.40 5.61
N ALA A 64 7.64 -7.41 6.31
CA ALA A 64 6.21 -7.53 6.58
C ALA A 64 5.66 -6.33 7.37
N PHE A 65 6.41 -5.87 8.38
CA PHE A 65 6.07 -4.68 9.17
C PHE A 65 5.99 -3.42 8.30
N TRP A 66 6.98 -3.22 7.41
CA TRP A 66 6.94 -2.10 6.47
C TRP A 66 5.76 -2.17 5.51
N PHE A 67 5.47 -3.35 4.96
CA PHE A 67 4.28 -3.55 4.13
C PHE A 67 3.01 -3.22 4.91
N ALA A 68 2.89 -3.66 6.16
CA ALA A 68 1.75 -3.34 7.01
C ALA A 68 1.60 -1.83 7.23
N LEU A 69 2.70 -1.10 7.48
CA LEU A 69 2.66 0.37 7.61
C LEU A 69 2.20 1.06 6.33
N VAL A 70 2.72 0.65 5.17
CA VAL A 70 2.29 1.20 3.87
C VAL A 70 0.81 0.92 3.63
N LEU A 71 0.38 -0.32 3.89
CA LEU A 71 -1.01 -0.74 3.66
C LEU A 71 -1.97 -0.03 4.62
N LEU A 72 -1.57 0.16 5.87
CA LEU A 72 -2.30 0.99 6.84
C LEU A 72 -2.41 2.44 6.35
N GLY A 73 -1.33 3.03 5.85
CA GLY A 73 -1.34 4.37 5.27
C GLY A 73 -2.32 4.51 4.10
N VAL A 74 -2.35 3.52 3.20
CA VAL A 74 -3.31 3.47 2.09
C VAL A 74 -4.75 3.37 2.59
N VAL A 75 -5.01 2.51 3.59
CA VAL A 75 -6.34 2.36 4.19
C VAL A 75 -6.81 3.67 4.84
N VAL A 76 -5.93 4.33 5.61
CA VAL A 76 -6.24 5.62 6.26
C VAL A 76 -6.49 6.70 5.22
N ALA A 77 -5.67 6.78 4.17
CA ALA A 77 -5.86 7.75 3.09
C ALA A 77 -7.16 7.49 2.30
N GLY A 78 -7.47 6.22 2.02
CA GLY A 78 -8.71 5.83 1.36
C GLY A 78 -9.94 6.13 2.22
N TRP A 79 -9.87 5.89 3.53
CA TRP A 79 -10.93 6.22 4.46
C TRP A 79 -11.13 7.74 4.60
N ALA A 80 -10.04 8.51 4.68
CA ALA A 80 -10.11 9.97 4.69
C ALA A 80 -10.69 10.52 3.38
N ALA A 81 -10.29 9.98 2.22
CA ALA A 81 -10.87 10.35 0.94
C ALA A 81 -12.38 10.04 0.90
N ALA A 82 -12.80 8.83 1.30
CA ALA A 82 -14.21 8.45 1.35
C ALA A 82 -15.04 9.26 2.37
N ALA A 83 -14.43 9.65 3.48
CA ALA A 83 -15.06 10.54 4.45
C ALA A 83 -15.28 11.94 3.86
N ASN A 84 -14.29 12.47 3.15
CA ASN A 84 -14.37 13.79 2.52
C ASN A 84 -15.31 13.82 1.29
N THR A 85 -15.46 12.71 0.55
CA THR A 85 -16.41 12.65 -0.58
C THR A 85 -17.87 12.72 -0.11
N SER A 86 -18.14 12.40 1.15
CA SER A 86 -19.51 12.41 1.69
C SER A 86 -20.09 13.83 1.84
N GLU A 87 -19.24 14.87 1.87
CA GLU A 87 -19.70 16.28 1.96
C GLU A 87 -19.62 17.02 0.61
N GLU A 88 -18.82 16.54 -0.35
CA GLU A 88 -18.61 17.21 -1.65
C GLU A 88 -19.41 16.60 -2.82
N ASP A 89 -19.87 15.34 -2.70
CA ASP A 89 -20.71 14.66 -3.72
C ASP A 89 -22.22 14.76 -3.44
N GLU A 90 -22.63 15.55 -2.44
CA GLU A 90 -24.01 16.02 -2.36
C GLU A 90 -24.19 16.98 -3.54
N TRP A 91 -24.80 16.48 -4.61
CA TRP A 91 -25.18 17.28 -5.77
C TRP A 91 -25.70 18.64 -5.28
N PRO A 92 -25.39 19.75 -5.98
CA PRO A 92 -26.01 21.04 -5.70
C PRO A 92 -27.46 20.98 -6.20
N PHE A 93 -28.24 20.04 -5.68
CA PHE A 93 -29.67 20.19 -5.60
C PHE A 93 -29.85 21.46 -4.78
N THR A 94 -30.22 22.53 -5.46
CA THR A 94 -30.68 23.77 -4.86
C THR A 94 -31.69 23.36 -3.79
N ASP A 95 -31.40 23.67 -2.52
CA ASP A 95 -32.32 23.40 -1.43
C ASP A 95 -33.71 23.93 -1.82
N LEU A 96 -34.79 23.25 -1.42
CA LEU A 96 -36.16 23.65 -1.79
C LEU A 96 -36.42 25.13 -1.45
N THR A 97 -35.76 25.62 -0.40
CA THR A 97 -35.78 27.02 0.04
C THR A 97 -35.09 28.00 -0.92
N GLU A 98 -34.05 27.56 -1.64
CA GLU A 98 -33.38 28.31 -2.70
C GLU A 98 -34.13 28.21 -4.02
N LEU A 99 -34.66 27.03 -4.34
CA LEU A 99 -35.47 26.80 -5.54
C LEU A 99 -36.70 27.74 -5.56
N ARG A 100 -37.34 27.92 -4.39
CA ARG A 100 -38.45 28.86 -4.17
C ARG A 100 -38.13 30.32 -4.50
N LYS A 101 -36.86 30.73 -4.40
CA LYS A 101 -36.41 32.10 -4.69
C LYS A 101 -36.11 32.33 -6.17
N THR A 102 -36.11 31.28 -6.99
CA THR A 102 -35.81 31.38 -8.41
C THR A 102 -36.98 32.07 -9.13
N PRO A 103 -36.74 33.13 -9.92
CA PRO A 103 -37.80 33.80 -10.65
C PRO A 103 -38.43 32.83 -11.66
N GLY A 104 -39.75 32.67 -11.58
CA GLY A 104 -40.50 31.67 -12.37
C GLY A 104 -40.66 30.31 -11.71
N TYR A 105 -40.35 30.19 -10.41
CA TYR A 105 -40.69 29.01 -9.62
C TYR A 105 -42.20 28.80 -9.54
N ASP A 106 -42.64 27.56 -9.80
CA ASP A 106 -44.03 27.11 -9.70
C ASP A 106 -44.10 25.87 -8.80
N PRO A 107 -44.78 25.94 -7.64
CA PRO A 107 -44.83 24.83 -6.69
C PRO A 107 -45.51 23.58 -7.25
N ASN A 108 -46.40 23.70 -8.24
CA ASN A 108 -47.11 22.56 -8.82
C ASN A 108 -46.18 21.68 -9.68
N LEU A 109 -45.22 22.28 -10.38
CA LEU A 109 -44.24 21.56 -11.20
C LEU A 109 -43.29 20.69 -10.36
N TYR A 110 -43.04 21.09 -9.12
CA TYR A 110 -42.12 20.42 -8.19
C TYR A 110 -42.83 19.64 -7.08
N ASN A 111 -44.16 19.56 -7.14
CA ASN A 111 -45.00 18.92 -6.13
C ASN A 111 -44.70 19.42 -4.69
N ASP A 112 -44.40 20.72 -4.54
CA ASP A 112 -44.13 21.35 -3.25
C ASP A 112 -45.44 21.68 -2.52
N THR A 113 -46.07 20.64 -1.97
CA THR A 113 -47.31 20.73 -1.17
C THR A 113 -47.19 21.63 0.07
N SER A 114 -45.96 21.98 0.49
CA SER A 114 -45.72 22.89 1.61
C SER A 114 -45.78 24.36 1.22
N HIS A 115 -45.82 24.67 -0.08
CA HIS A 115 -45.86 26.03 -0.59
C HIS A 115 -47.28 26.60 -0.54
N GLU A 116 -47.42 27.85 -0.09
CA GLU A 116 -48.74 28.51 0.03
C GLU A 116 -49.48 28.69 -1.31
N LEU A 117 -48.74 28.69 -2.41
CA LEU A 117 -49.23 28.82 -3.79
C LEU A 117 -49.46 27.48 -4.49
N TYR A 118 -49.28 26.35 -3.80
CA TYR A 118 -49.55 25.03 -4.34
C TYR A 118 -51.05 24.82 -4.50
N THR A 119 -51.48 24.27 -5.65
CA THR A 119 -52.87 23.88 -5.89
C THR A 119 -52.94 22.43 -6.37
N ASP A 120 -53.88 21.66 -5.81
CA ASP A 120 -54.13 20.25 -6.12
C ASP A 120 -55.34 20.17 -7.06
N ASP A 121 -55.18 20.73 -8.27
CA ASP A 121 -56.22 20.80 -9.31
C ASP A 121 -56.51 19.44 -9.96
#